data_AF-A0A973FSC9-F1
#
_entry.id   AF-A0A973FSC9-F1
#
_cell.length_a   1.000
_cell.length_b   1.000
_cell.length_c   1.000
_cell.angle_alpha   90.00
_cell.angle_beta   90.00
_cell.angle_gamma   90.00
#
_symmetry.space_group_name_H-M   'P 1'
#
loop_
_entity.id
_entity.type
_entity.pdbx_description
1 polymer ?
#
loop_
_entity_poly.entity_id
_entity_poly.type
_entity_poly.pdbx_seq_one_letter_code
_entity_poly.pdbx_strand_id
1 'polypeptide(L)' 'MTPLIPLEYRGERLWICPQHLPVLIHDPAQLVGRLAGAEQLRPAEHHD' A
#
# COMPACT_ATOMS: atom_id res chain seq x y z
N MET A 1 0.76 -18.69 -6.14
CA MET A 1 -0.24 -17.65 -6.46
C MET A 1 -0.60 -16.99 -5.13
N THR A 2 -0.55 -15.67 -5.04
CA THR A 2 -0.85 -14.95 -3.80
C THR A 2 -2.22 -14.32 -3.92
N PRO A 3 -3.13 -14.50 -2.95
CA PRO A 3 -4.44 -13.90 -3.01
C PRO A 3 -4.33 -12.37 -2.93
N LEU A 4 -5.11 -11.69 -3.76
CA LEU A 4 -5.28 -10.25 -3.67
C LEU A 4 -6.47 -9.95 -2.77
N ILE A 5 -6.32 -8.93 -1.92
CA ILE A 5 -7.39 -8.38 -1.10
C ILE A 5 -7.74 -6.97 -1.59
N PRO A 6 -9.00 -6.53 -1.44
CA PRO A 6 -9.38 -5.18 -1.80
C PRO A 6 -8.79 -4.16 -0.81
N LEU A 7 -8.33 -3.04 -1.34
CA LEU A 7 -7.87 -1.87 -0.60
C LEU A 7 -8.64 -0.65 -1.08
N GLU A 8 -9.39 -0.01 -0.19
CA GLU A 8 -10.13 1.22 -0.49
C GLU A 8 -9.25 2.42 -0.15
N TYR A 9 -8.90 3.24 -1.14
CA TYR A 9 -8.07 4.43 -0.95
C TYR A 9 -8.60 5.60 -1.77
N ARG A 10 -8.92 6.72 -1.11
CA ARG A 10 -9.43 7.95 -1.75
C ARG A 10 -10.63 7.74 -2.69
N GLY A 11 -11.51 6.79 -2.36
CA GLY A 11 -12.68 6.47 -3.18
C GLY A 11 -12.38 5.56 -4.37
N GLU A 12 -11.14 5.09 -4.53
CA GLU A 12 -10.77 4.07 -5.48
C GLU A 12 -10.60 2.71 -4.80
N ARG A 13 -10.97 1.65 -5.54
CA ARG A 13 -10.77 0.27 -5.13
C ARG A 13 -9.55 -0.32 -5.81
N LEU A 14 -8.50 -0.54 -5.01
CA LEU A 14 -7.23 -1.15 -5.41
C LEU A 14 -7.16 -2.61 -4.96
N TRP A 15 -6.15 -3.32 -5.45
CA TRP A 15 -5.88 -4.71 -5.09
C TRP A 15 -4.43 -4.85 -4.66
N ILE A 16 -4.22 -5.48 -3.50
CA ILE A 16 -2.90 -5.65 -2.93
C ILE A 16 -2.74 -7.07 -2.38
N CYS A 17 -1.51 -7.59 -2.44
CA CYS A 17 -1.17 -8.83 -1.76
C CYS A 17 -0.99 -8.57 -0.25
N PRO A 18 -1.47 -9.45 0.66
CA PRO A 18 -1.30 -9.28 2.10
C PRO A 18 0.15 -9.06 2.55
N GLN A 19 1.13 -9.68 1.87
CA GLN A 19 2.55 -9.53 2.22
C GLN A 19 3.12 -8.14 1.91
N HIS A 20 2.42 -7.33 1.10
CA HIS A 20 2.82 -5.95 0.81
C HIS A 20 2.16 -4.93 1.75
N LEU A 21 1.25 -5.33 2.64
CA LEU A 21 0.69 -4.43 3.66
C LEU A 21 1.75 -3.88 4.63
N PRO A 22 2.74 -4.66 5.13
CA PRO A 22 3.79 -4.11 5.97
C PRO A 22 4.64 -3.07 5.22
N VAL A 23 4.93 -3.32 3.95
CA VAL A 23 5.65 -2.36 3.08
C VAL A 23 4.82 -1.09 2.91
N LEU A 24 3.51 -1.21 2.69
CA LEU A 24 2.60 -0.08 2.58
C LEU A 24 2.64 0.82 3.83
N ILE A 25 2.77 0.26 5.03
CA ILE A 25 2.76 1.00 6.31
C ILE A 25 4.14 1.63 6.59
N HIS A 26 5.22 0.87 6.39
CA HIS A 26 6.57 1.27 6.80
C HIS A 26 7.38 1.98 5.71
N ASP A 27 7.19 1.62 4.45
CA ASP A 27 7.93 2.20 3.31
C ASP A 27 7.14 2.12 2.00
N PRO A 28 6.07 2.93 1.86
CA PRO A 28 5.19 2.88 0.70
C PRO A 28 5.88 3.27 -0.62
N ALA A 29 7.05 3.92 -0.58
CA ALA A 29 7.80 4.30 -1.77
C ALA A 29 8.23 3.07 -2.61
N GLN A 30 8.43 1.91 -1.97
CA GLN A 30 8.75 0.65 -2.67
C GLN A 30 7.59 0.10 -3.51
N LEU A 31 6.38 0.67 -3.38
CA LEU A 31 5.20 0.28 -4.14
C LEU A 31 4.94 1.18 -5.35
N VAL A 32 5.78 2.20 -5.60
CA VAL A 32 5.71 3.00 -6.83
C VAL A 32 5.85 2.11 -8.06
N GLY A 33 4.92 2.24 -9.01
CA GLY A 33 4.84 1.38 -10.19
C GLY A 33 4.19 0.00 -9.96
N ARG A 34 3.85 -0.36 -8.70
CA ARG A 34 3.12 -1.59 -8.35
C ARG A 34 1.72 -1.33 -7.82
N LEU A 35 1.54 -0.24 -7.07
CA LEU A 35 0.27 0.20 -6.52
C LEU A 35 -0.04 1.60 -7.04
N ALA A 36 -1.22 1.77 -7.65
CA ALA A 36 -1.66 3.06 -8.15
C ALA A 36 -1.76 4.08 -7.01
N GLY A 37 -1.25 5.29 -7.22
CA GLY A 37 -1.24 6.35 -6.21
C GLY A 37 -0.16 6.21 -5.12
N ALA A 38 0.70 5.18 -5.16
CA ALA A 38 1.76 4.99 -4.17
C ALA A 38 2.77 6.15 -4.10
N GLU A 39 2.92 6.89 -5.19
CA GLU A 39 3.75 8.11 -5.29
C GLU A 39 3.32 9.20 -4.30
N GLN A 40 2.05 9.19 -3.89
CA GLN A 40 1.47 10.17 -2.98
C GLN A 40 1.34 9.65 -1.54
N LEU A 41 1.71 8.40 -1.30
CA LEU A 41 1.69 7.80 0.03
C LEU A 41 2.92 8.22 0.82
N ARG A 42 2.72 8.42 2.12
CA ARG A 42 3.79 8.68 3.09
C ARG A 42 3.78 7.57 4.13
N PRO A 43 4.95 7.16 4.64
CA PRO A 43 5.00 6.21 5.75
C PRO A 43 4.19 6.74 6.93
N ALA A 44 3.53 5.84 7.66
CA ALA A 44 2.88 6.22 8.90
C ALA A 44 3.94 6.62 9.92
N GLU A 45 3.72 7.73 10.64
CA GLU A 45 4.60 8.11 11.75
C GLU A 45 4.44 7.09 12.88
N HIS A 46 5.56 6.47 13.31
CA HIS A 46 5.58 5.70 14.55
C HIS A 46 5.78 6.67 15.72
N HIS A 47 4.73 6.88 16.52
CA HIS A 47 4.91 7.42 17.86
C HIS A 47 5.30 6.26 18.78
N ASP A 48 6.55 6.29 19.28
CA ASP A 48 7.04 5.46 20.39
C ASP A 48 6.61 6.09 21.73
#